data_AF-A0A7X2SRU6-F1
#
_entry.id   AF-A0A7X2SRU6-F1
#
_cell.length_a   1.000
_cell.length_b   1.000
_cell.length_c   1.000
_cell.angle_alpha   90.00
_cell.angle_beta   90.00
_cell.angle_gamma   90.00
#
_symmetry.space_group_name_H-M   'P 1'
#
loop_
_entity.id
_entity.type
_entity.pdbx_description
1 polymer ?
#
loop_
_entity_poly.entity_id
_entity_poly.type
_entity_poly.pdbx_seq_one_letter_code
_entity_poly.pdbx_strand_id
1 'polypeptide(L)'
;MGKPYKEYKDESGYWSLEYSKGDITFGFNENKKLNYANGAAPQVEKQGYAYASSQKKDRKNKHERLIGFAQSFGRKPFDTIQKMPSVYKTFEDNGYMYTLWNTGNLGILVRIDDTSNNVTKVFKYDKDADDKLGELLYTGRTIIQKEKRPVYNY
;
A
#
# COMPACT_ATOMS: atom_id res chain seq x y z
N MET A 1 -2.12 23.50 -32.15
CA MET A 1 -1.65 24.17 -30.90
C MET A 1 -0.21 24.57 -31.10
N GLY A 2 0.21 25.75 -30.63
CA GLY A 2 1.60 26.20 -30.67
C GLY A 2 2.49 25.38 -29.74
N LYS A 3 3.79 25.72 -29.62
CA LYS A 3 4.65 25.14 -28.58
C LYS A 3 4.23 25.67 -27.20
N PRO A 4 4.29 24.86 -26.13
CA PRO A 4 4.10 25.36 -24.77
C PRO A 4 5.17 26.40 -24.45
N TYR A 5 4.82 27.41 -23.65
CA TYR A 5 5.82 28.39 -23.19
C TYR A 5 6.58 27.89 -21.96
N LYS A 6 6.02 26.92 -21.23
CA LYS A 6 6.66 26.26 -20.10
C LYS A 6 6.33 24.77 -20.10
N GLU A 7 7.37 23.98 -19.90
CA GLU A 7 7.30 22.53 -19.72
C GLU A 7 8.16 22.18 -18.52
N TYR A 8 7.62 21.42 -17.58
CA TYR A 8 8.39 20.91 -16.45
C TYR A 8 7.90 19.53 -16.02
N LYS A 9 8.81 18.76 -15.44
CA LYS A 9 8.54 17.44 -14.87
C LYS A 9 8.81 17.50 -13.36
N ASP A 10 7.84 17.14 -12.55
CA ASP A 10 8.03 17.08 -11.10
C ASP A 10 8.70 15.77 -10.64
N GLU A 11 9.08 15.71 -9.36
CA GLU A 11 9.71 14.55 -8.72
C GLU A 11 8.79 13.30 -8.72
N SER A 12 7.48 13.49 -8.86
CA SER A 12 6.49 12.42 -8.99
C SER A 12 6.34 11.93 -10.43
N GLY A 13 7.11 12.47 -11.37
CA GLY A 13 7.11 12.09 -12.78
C GLY A 13 6.00 12.73 -13.62
N TYR A 14 5.29 13.73 -13.09
CA TYR A 14 4.22 14.42 -13.80
C TYR A 14 4.78 15.47 -14.72
N TRP A 15 4.32 15.46 -15.97
CA TRP A 15 4.62 16.51 -16.95
C TRP A 15 3.53 17.57 -16.92
N SER A 16 3.94 18.84 -16.81
CA SER A 16 3.06 19.99 -16.92
C SER A 16 3.41 20.82 -18.15
N LEU A 17 2.41 21.12 -18.98
CA LEU A 17 2.52 21.99 -20.15
C LEU A 17 1.66 23.24 -19.97
N GLU A 18 2.25 24.43 -20.07
CA GLU A 18 1.56 25.73 -20.00
C GLU A 18 1.58 26.43 -21.38
N TYR A 19 0.44 26.96 -21.83
CA TYR A 19 0.28 27.65 -23.13
C TYR A 19 -0.17 29.10 -22.94
N SER A 20 0.38 30.03 -23.73
CA SER A 20 0.14 31.47 -23.59
C SER A 20 -1.07 31.92 -24.42
N LYS A 21 -2.26 31.53 -23.96
CA LYS A 21 -3.55 32.18 -24.28
C LYS A 21 -4.62 31.58 -23.35
N GLY A 22 -4.70 32.13 -22.13
CA GLY A 22 -5.41 31.52 -20.99
C GLY A 22 -4.52 30.52 -20.27
N ASP A 23 -4.63 30.44 -18.94
CA ASP A 23 -3.82 29.53 -18.11
C ASP A 23 -4.26 28.08 -18.34
N ILE A 24 -3.90 27.52 -19.50
CA ILE A 24 -4.18 26.12 -19.83
C ILE A 24 -3.04 25.28 -19.29
N THR A 25 -3.35 24.44 -18.31
CA THR A 25 -2.41 23.49 -17.71
C THR A 25 -2.84 22.07 -18.07
N PHE A 26 -1.94 21.29 -18.65
CA PHE A 26 -2.12 19.84 -18.82
C PHE A 26 -1.12 19.09 -17.95
N GLY A 27 -1.62 18.17 -17.12
CA GLY A 27 -0.83 17.18 -16.39
C GLY A 27 -0.87 15.84 -17.10
N PHE A 28 0.28 15.19 -17.24
CA PHE A 28 0.40 13.83 -17.75
C PHE A 28 1.11 12.92 -16.75
N ASN A 29 0.72 11.65 -16.71
CA ASN A 29 1.39 10.64 -15.90
C ASN A 29 2.69 10.11 -16.55
N GLU A 30 3.38 9.19 -15.87
CA GLU A 30 4.58 8.49 -16.36
C GLU A 30 4.40 7.77 -17.71
N ASN A 31 3.16 7.40 -18.07
CA ASN A 31 2.80 6.76 -19.34
C ASN A 31 2.37 7.78 -20.41
N LYS A 32 2.61 9.08 -20.19
CA LYS A 32 2.23 10.19 -21.07
C LYS A 32 0.72 10.28 -21.33
N LYS A 33 -0.12 9.76 -20.41
CA LYS A 33 -1.58 9.90 -20.48
C LYS A 33 -2.02 11.13 -19.70
N LEU A 34 -2.95 11.90 -20.27
CA LEU A 34 -3.55 13.07 -19.64
C LEU A 34 -4.23 12.65 -18.33
N ASN A 35 -3.86 13.29 -17.21
CA ASN A 35 -4.42 13.03 -15.90
C ASN A 35 -4.90 14.29 -15.16
N TYR A 36 -4.65 15.48 -15.71
CA TYR A 36 -5.14 16.74 -15.19
C TYR A 36 -5.25 17.73 -16.35
N ALA A 37 -6.31 18.52 -16.40
CA ALA A 37 -6.46 19.60 -17.36
C ALA A 37 -7.28 20.73 -16.74
N ASN A 38 -6.75 21.95 -16.77
CA ASN A 38 -7.40 23.17 -16.27
C ASN A 38 -7.22 24.29 -17.30
N GLY A 39 -8.23 25.15 -17.47
CA GLY A 39 -8.25 26.19 -18.50
C GLY A 39 -8.43 25.66 -19.93
N ALA A 40 -8.66 24.36 -20.10
CA ALA A 40 -8.79 23.72 -21.41
C ALA A 40 -10.25 23.73 -21.90
N ALA A 41 -10.50 23.25 -23.13
CA ALA A 41 -11.89 23.05 -23.57
C ALA A 41 -12.63 22.13 -22.57
N PRO A 42 -13.91 22.39 -22.23
CA PRO A 42 -14.61 21.71 -21.12
C PRO A 42 -14.58 20.17 -21.18
N GLN A 43 -14.56 19.63 -22.39
CA GLN A 43 -14.53 18.19 -22.64
C GLN A 43 -13.18 17.55 -22.27
N VAL A 44 -12.09 18.29 -22.44
CA VAL A 44 -10.73 17.85 -22.09
C VAL A 44 -10.50 17.96 -20.59
N GLU A 45 -11.02 19.02 -19.95
CA GLU A 45 -11.03 19.16 -18.49
C GLU A 45 -11.78 18.01 -17.83
N LYS A 46 -13.00 17.71 -18.31
CA LYS A 46 -13.81 16.60 -17.80
C LYS A 46 -13.07 15.25 -17.89
N GLN A 47 -12.34 15.01 -18.99
CA GLN A 47 -11.54 13.78 -19.15
C GLN A 47 -10.35 13.75 -18.18
N GLY A 48 -9.62 14.85 -18.04
CA GLY A 48 -8.52 14.97 -17.08
C GLY A 48 -8.98 14.74 -15.64
N TYR A 49 -10.03 15.42 -15.20
CA TYR A 49 -10.59 15.27 -13.85
C TYR A 49 -11.19 13.88 -13.60
N ALA A 50 -11.87 13.28 -14.57
CA ALA A 50 -12.40 11.92 -14.45
C ALA A 50 -11.27 10.90 -14.26
N TYR A 51 -10.17 11.03 -15.00
CA TYR A 51 -9.00 10.17 -14.85
C TYR A 51 -8.31 10.39 -13.49
N ALA A 52 -8.06 11.63 -13.07
CA ALA A 52 -7.50 11.90 -11.74
C ALA A 52 -8.37 11.30 -10.62
N SER A 53 -9.69 11.44 -10.75
CA SER A 53 -10.66 10.90 -9.79
C SER A 53 -10.67 9.37 -9.78
N SER A 54 -10.57 8.72 -10.95
CA SER A 54 -10.51 7.26 -11.03
C SER A 54 -9.21 6.73 -10.42
N GLN A 55 -8.07 7.36 -10.68
CA GLN A 55 -6.79 7.01 -10.05
C GLN A 55 -6.83 7.19 -8.53
N LYS A 56 -7.46 8.27 -8.05
CA LYS A 56 -7.66 8.49 -6.60
C LYS A 56 -8.53 7.39 -6.00
N LYS A 57 -9.60 6.99 -6.69
CA LYS A 57 -10.48 5.89 -6.27
C LYS A 57 -9.74 4.54 -6.27
N ASP A 58 -8.95 4.26 -7.29
CA ASP A 58 -8.15 3.03 -7.38
C ASP A 58 -7.10 2.96 -6.27
N ARG A 59 -6.42 4.08 -5.99
CA ARG A 59 -5.50 4.19 -4.84
C ARG A 59 -6.22 3.94 -3.51
N LYS A 60 -7.39 4.55 -3.31
CA LYS A 60 -8.21 4.34 -2.11
C LYS A 60 -8.64 2.88 -1.98
N ASN A 61 -9.16 2.27 -3.04
CA ASN A 61 -9.54 0.86 -3.06
C ASN A 61 -8.36 -0.06 -2.75
N LYS A 62 -7.18 0.24 -3.30
CA LYS A 62 -5.95 -0.52 -3.02
C LYS A 62 -5.56 -0.43 -1.55
N HIS A 63 -5.65 0.76 -0.97
CA HIS A 63 -5.34 1.00 0.43
C HIS A 63 -6.34 0.31 1.38
N GLU A 64 -7.65 0.39 1.11
CA GLU A 64 -8.67 -0.33 1.89
C GLU A 64 -8.47 -1.86 1.85
N ARG A 65 -8.12 -2.40 0.68
CA ARG A 65 -7.75 -3.82 0.54
C ARG A 65 -6.51 -4.16 1.35
N LEU A 66 -5.49 -3.30 1.34
CA LEU A 66 -4.26 -3.50 2.10
C LEU A 66 -4.54 -3.53 3.62
N ILE A 67 -5.40 -2.65 4.13
CA ILE A 67 -5.87 -2.69 5.53
C ILE A 67 -6.56 -4.02 5.83
N GLY A 68 -7.46 -4.49 4.95
CA GLY A 68 -8.14 -5.77 5.12
C GLY A 68 -7.18 -6.96 5.20
N PHE A 69 -6.15 -6.96 4.35
CA PHE A 69 -5.08 -7.97 4.38
C PHE A 69 -4.27 -7.87 5.68
N ALA A 70 -3.93 -6.67 6.13
CA ALA A 70 -3.21 -6.46 7.38
C ALA A 70 -4.01 -6.95 8.61
N GLN A 71 -5.31 -6.71 8.65
CA GLN A 71 -6.18 -7.23 9.70
C GLN A 71 -6.26 -8.76 9.69
N SER A 72 -6.45 -9.37 8.51
CA SER A 72 -6.44 -10.82 8.36
C SER A 72 -5.09 -11.42 8.76
N PHE A 73 -4.00 -10.72 8.46
CA PHE A 73 -2.65 -11.17 8.79
C PHE A 73 -2.38 -11.07 10.29
N GLY A 74 -2.72 -9.94 10.92
CA GLY A 74 -2.52 -9.71 12.34
C GLY A 74 -3.41 -10.56 13.24
N ARG A 75 -4.58 -11.00 12.76
CA ARG A 75 -5.47 -11.93 13.49
C ARG A 75 -5.16 -13.41 13.26
N LYS A 76 -4.22 -13.74 12.36
CA LYS A 76 -3.88 -15.14 12.10
C LYS A 76 -3.12 -15.72 13.29
N PRO A 77 -3.46 -16.92 13.79
CA PRO A 77 -2.67 -17.52 14.86
C PRO A 77 -1.23 -17.78 14.42
N PHE A 78 -0.26 -17.57 15.30
CA PHE A 78 1.17 -17.71 14.99
C PHE A 78 1.50 -19.14 14.51
N ASP A 79 0.96 -20.16 15.17
CA ASP A 79 1.12 -21.57 14.78
C ASP A 79 0.59 -21.86 13.37
N THR A 80 -0.42 -21.11 12.90
CA THR A 80 -0.93 -21.23 11.52
C THR A 80 0.06 -20.63 10.53
N ILE A 81 0.68 -19.50 10.88
CA ILE A 81 1.72 -18.85 10.07
C ILE A 81 2.92 -19.79 9.89
N GLN A 82 3.39 -20.40 10.99
CA GLN A 82 4.54 -21.30 10.97
C GLN A 82 4.33 -22.54 10.08
N LYS A 83 3.08 -23.00 9.93
CA LYS A 83 2.71 -24.13 9.06
C LYS A 83 2.67 -23.78 7.57
N MET A 84 2.87 -22.51 7.20
CA MET A 84 2.78 -22.03 5.82
C MET A 84 4.05 -21.30 5.33
N PRO A 85 5.24 -21.95 5.36
CA PRO A 85 6.53 -21.31 5.03
C PRO A 85 6.71 -20.94 3.54
N SER A 86 5.82 -21.45 2.67
CA SER A 86 5.74 -21.04 1.26
C SER A 86 5.06 -19.67 1.09
N VAL A 87 4.23 -19.25 2.06
CA VAL A 87 3.48 -17.99 2.04
C VAL A 87 4.14 -16.95 2.93
N TYR A 88 4.64 -17.37 4.10
CA TYR A 88 5.20 -16.49 5.12
C TYR A 88 6.69 -16.76 5.30
N LYS A 89 7.47 -15.67 5.47
CA LYS A 89 8.85 -15.74 5.91
C LYS A 89 8.95 -15.18 7.32
N THR A 90 9.51 -15.96 8.23
CA THR A 90 9.51 -15.64 9.66
C THR A 90 10.94 -15.64 10.19
N PHE A 91 11.27 -14.68 11.03
CA PHE A 91 12.53 -14.63 11.77
C PHE A 91 12.33 -13.92 13.11
N GLU A 92 13.20 -14.22 14.07
CA GLU A 92 13.22 -13.59 15.38
C GLU A 92 14.36 -12.58 15.45
N ASP A 93 14.09 -11.41 16.02
CA ASP A 93 15.13 -10.42 16.33
C ASP A 93 14.73 -9.64 17.58
N ASN A 94 15.66 -9.50 18.53
CA ASN A 94 15.50 -8.70 19.76
C ASN A 94 14.20 -8.96 20.56
N GLY A 95 13.74 -10.21 20.65
CA GLY A 95 12.50 -10.56 21.35
C GLY A 95 11.22 -10.22 20.60
N TYR A 96 11.32 -9.91 19.31
CA TYR A 96 10.19 -9.75 18.41
C TYR A 96 10.21 -10.84 17.36
N MET A 97 9.03 -11.32 17.02
CA MET A 97 8.84 -12.27 15.92
C MET A 97 8.34 -11.53 14.69
N TYR A 98 9.18 -11.47 13.66
CA TYR A 98 8.86 -10.84 12.39
C TYR A 98 8.31 -11.87 11.43
N THR A 99 7.21 -11.54 10.76
CA THR A 99 6.65 -12.35 9.69
C THR A 99 6.34 -11.47 8.48
N LEU A 100 6.89 -11.83 7.32
CA LEU A 100 6.68 -11.15 6.05
C LEU A 100 5.65 -11.92 5.21
N TRP A 101 4.75 -11.17 4.58
CA TRP A 101 3.81 -11.70 3.61
C TRP A 101 3.81 -10.86 2.32
N ASN A 102 4.20 -11.48 1.21
CA ASN A 102 4.07 -10.87 -0.11
C ASN A 102 2.63 -11.03 -0.62
N THR A 103 1.91 -9.91 -0.68
CA THR A 103 0.50 -9.85 -1.12
C THR A 103 0.35 -9.58 -2.62
N GLY A 104 1.43 -9.77 -3.39
CA GLY A 104 1.47 -9.53 -4.83
C GLY A 104 1.41 -8.03 -5.15
N ASN A 105 0.41 -7.63 -5.92
CA ASN A 105 0.28 -6.24 -6.38
C ASN A 105 -0.03 -5.23 -5.25
N LEU A 106 -0.43 -5.69 -4.07
CA LEU A 106 -0.68 -4.85 -2.89
C LEU A 106 0.61 -4.50 -2.12
N GLY A 107 1.69 -5.26 -2.31
CA GLY A 107 3.01 -5.05 -1.68
C GLY A 107 3.34 -6.10 -0.62
N ILE A 108 4.35 -5.82 0.20
CA ILE A 108 4.75 -6.69 1.31
C ILE A 108 4.19 -6.14 2.61
N LEU A 109 3.63 -7.01 3.44
CA LEU A 109 3.24 -6.72 4.82
C LEU A 109 4.27 -7.29 5.78
N VAL A 110 4.60 -6.54 6.83
CA VAL A 110 5.48 -6.94 7.92
C VAL A 110 4.66 -7.02 9.20
N ARG A 111 4.45 -8.23 9.71
CA ARG A 111 3.86 -8.47 11.02
C ARG A 111 4.98 -8.57 12.05
N ILE A 112 4.79 -7.91 13.19
CA ILE A 112 5.69 -7.97 14.34
C ILE A 112 4.85 -8.40 15.53
N ASP A 113 5.17 -9.56 16.10
CA ASP A 113 4.63 -10.00 17.38
C ASP A 113 5.64 -9.70 18.48
N ASP A 114 5.24 -8.88 19.43
CA ASP A 114 6.00 -8.60 20.65
C ASP A 114 5.70 -9.71 21.67
N THR A 115 6.70 -10.55 21.94
CA THR A 115 6.54 -11.69 22.84
C THR A 115 6.45 -11.30 24.30
N SER A 116 6.81 -10.05 24.66
CA SER A 116 6.79 -9.57 26.05
C SER A 116 5.38 -9.15 26.50
N ASN A 117 4.57 -8.59 25.59
CA ASN A 117 3.26 -8.02 25.91
C ASN A 117 2.11 -8.61 25.08
N ASN A 118 2.39 -9.60 24.23
CA ASN A 118 1.40 -10.25 23.35
C ASN A 118 0.65 -9.26 22.45
N VAL A 119 1.37 -8.28 21.90
CA VAL A 119 0.83 -7.34 20.90
C VAL A 119 1.36 -7.69 19.52
N THR A 120 0.43 -7.75 18.55
CA THR A 120 0.72 -7.86 17.13
C THR A 120 0.53 -6.50 16.47
N LYS A 121 1.53 -6.07 15.71
CA LYS A 121 1.44 -4.93 14.79
C LYS A 121 1.68 -5.39 13.36
N VAL A 122 1.01 -4.79 12.39
CA VAL A 122 1.25 -5.06 10.96
C VAL A 122 1.47 -3.75 10.23
N PHE A 123 2.61 -3.68 9.54
CA PHE A 123 3.05 -2.55 8.75
C PHE A 123 3.04 -2.90 7.27
N LYS A 124 2.90 -1.88 6.44
CA LYS A 124 3.34 -1.96 5.05
C LYS A 124 4.87 -1.92 5.03
N TYR A 125 5.52 -2.78 4.26
CA TYR A 125 6.95 -2.68 4.02
C TYR A 125 7.27 -1.40 3.23
N ASP A 126 8.31 -0.69 3.66
CA ASP A 126 8.85 0.47 2.95
C ASP A 126 10.36 0.30 2.78
N LYS A 127 10.86 0.25 1.54
CA LYS A 127 12.29 0.06 1.29
C LYS A 127 13.12 1.29 1.65
N ASP A 128 12.48 2.46 1.66
CA ASP A 128 13.12 3.77 1.79
C ASP A 128 13.12 4.25 3.25
N ALA A 129 12.30 3.65 4.13
CA ALA A 129 12.35 3.86 5.58
C ALA A 129 13.61 3.23 6.20
N ASP A 130 14.14 3.84 7.26
CA ASP A 130 15.36 3.37 7.95
C ASP A 130 15.17 1.97 8.57
N ASP A 131 14.04 1.75 9.24
CA ASP A 131 13.63 0.47 9.86
C ASP A 131 12.93 -0.49 8.88
N LYS A 132 12.79 -0.06 7.62
CA LYS A 132 12.04 -0.74 6.56
C LYS A 132 10.54 -0.93 6.84
N LEU A 133 10.00 -0.20 7.83
CA LEU A 133 8.59 -0.17 8.17
C LEU A 133 7.96 1.13 7.64
N GLY A 134 6.88 0.97 6.88
CA GLY A 134 6.05 2.09 6.44
C GLY A 134 4.85 2.29 7.35
N GLU A 135 3.70 2.51 6.74
CA GLU A 135 2.43 2.74 7.43
C GLU A 135 2.04 1.56 8.35
N LEU A 136 1.68 1.88 9.60
CA LEU A 136 1.02 0.95 10.53
C LEU A 136 -0.44 0.76 10.11
N LEU A 137 -0.80 -0.47 9.75
CA LEU A 137 -2.12 -0.82 9.20
C LEU A 137 -3.01 -1.59 10.19
N TYR A 138 -2.42 -2.22 11.20
CA TYR A 138 -3.15 -2.97 12.21
C TYR A 138 -2.37 -3.10 13.52
N THR A 139 -3.09 -3.05 14.64
CA THR A 139 -2.63 -3.42 15.98
C THR A 139 -3.68 -4.29 16.65
N GLY A 140 -3.25 -5.35 17.35
CA GLY A 140 -4.13 -6.23 18.11
C GLY A 140 -3.37 -7.14 19.07
N ARG A 141 -4.06 -8.11 19.68
CA ARG A 141 -3.42 -9.12 20.54
C ARG A 141 -2.84 -10.25 19.70
N THR A 142 -1.67 -10.73 20.08
CA THR A 142 -1.04 -11.93 19.53
C THR A 142 -1.87 -13.15 19.87
N ILE A 143 -2.18 -13.96 18.85
CA ILE A 143 -2.93 -15.22 19.01
C ILE A 143 -1.95 -16.37 18.84
N ILE A 144 -1.57 -16.99 19.95
CA ILE A 144 -0.69 -18.18 20.00
C ILE A 144 -1.60 -19.40 20.14
N GLN A 145 -1.43 -20.44 19.32
CA GLN A 145 -2.36 -21.58 19.33
C GLN A 145 -1.70 -22.87 19.82
N LYS A 146 -1.37 -22.94 21.13
CA LYS A 146 -0.80 -24.16 21.73
C LYS A 146 -1.88 -25.21 22.08
N GLU A 147 -1.86 -26.27 21.28
CA GLU A 147 -2.34 -27.67 21.38
C GLU A 147 -3.83 -28.08 21.54
N LYS A 148 -4.09 -29.24 20.93
CA LYS A 148 -5.37 -29.93 20.70
C LYS A 148 -6.00 -30.40 22.01
N ARG A 149 -7.34 -30.38 22.03
CA ARG A 149 -8.16 -30.99 23.09
C ARG A 149 -7.70 -32.44 23.37
N PRO A 150 -7.67 -32.90 24.63
CA PRO A 150 -7.37 -34.29 24.93
C PRO A 150 -8.40 -35.19 24.23
N VAL A 151 -7.90 -36.16 23.46
CA VAL A 151 -8.72 -37.28 22.98
C VAL A 151 -8.88 -38.21 24.18
N TYR A 152 -10.07 -38.23 24.77
CA TYR A 152 -10.44 -39.29 25.70
C TYR A 152 -10.68 -40.56 24.87
N ASN A 153 -9.77 -41.53 24.98
CA ASN A 153 -10.05 -42.90 24.57
C ASN A 153 -10.96 -43.51 25.66
N TYR A 154 -12.20 -43.80 25.29
CA TYR A 154 -13.09 -44.65 26.07
C TYR A 154 -12.73 -46.12 25.88
#